data_AF-A0ABD2YR73-F1
#
_entry.id   AF-A0ABD2YR73-F1
#
_cell.length_a   1.000
_cell.length_b   1.000
_cell.length_c   1.000
_cell.angle_alpha   90.00
_cell.angle_beta   90.00
_cell.angle_gamma   90.00
#
_symmetry.space_group_name_H-M   'P 1'
#
loop_
_entity.id
_entity.type
_entity.pdbx_description
1 polymer ?
#
loop_
_entity_poly.entity_id
_entity_poly.type
_entity_poly.pdbx_seq_one_letter_code
_entity_poly.pdbx_strand_id
1 'polypeptide(L)'
;MQLHISPSLRHVTVLPAKGFKEFMKVKVGSRRFSYRMFFYSLLFFTFLLRFIFVLAALDNIDGDTKCSTIGCLGKKFGPRILRRRTEPTVPEVIYQVLEEPVNQDELQAGQEIPQSLEDFMVEIRYSRPDAKAFAEKLKAMVTLLEQRTRNAKIQEYLYRHVASSSIPKQLYCLTLRLANEHSTNANARLQLPSPELVPALVDNSFFHVVLASDNVLATSVVASSLVHNSLHPERVVLHIITDRKTYSPMQAWFSLNPLTPAIIEIKALHHFDWLTKGKVPVLEAMEKDQKVRSQFRGGSSAIVANNSEKPYVIAAKLQALSPKYNSPMNHIRIHLPELFPILNKVVFLDDDIVIQTDLSPLWDIDMNGKVNGAVETCRGEDKFVMSKRFKSYLNFSHPLVAKNFDPRECAWAYGMNIFDLEAWRKTNISQTYHFWLDENLKSDLSLWQLGTLPPGLIAFHGHVHFIDPFWHMLGLGYQENTTIEAAESAGVIHFNGRAKPWLDIAFPQLRPLWTKYINFSDKFIKSCHIRAS
;
A
#
# COMPACT_ATOMS: atom_id res chain seq x y z
N MET A 1 -27.59 30.08 -17.37
CA MET A 1 -26.41 29.71 -16.56
C MET A 1 -26.06 28.27 -16.89
N GLN A 2 -24.81 28.01 -17.28
CA GLN A 2 -24.29 26.65 -17.31
C GLN A 2 -23.41 26.46 -16.08
N LEU A 3 -23.64 25.35 -15.38
CA LEU A 3 -23.03 25.00 -14.11
C LEU A 3 -22.10 23.82 -14.40
N HIS A 4 -20.80 24.03 -14.29
CA HIS A 4 -19.81 22.99 -14.54
C HIS A 4 -19.20 22.55 -13.22
N ILE A 5 -19.35 21.26 -12.91
CA ILE A 5 -18.84 20.64 -11.68
C ILE A 5 -17.74 19.65 -12.10
N SER A 6 -16.54 19.80 -11.52
CA SER A 6 -15.42 18.89 -11.83
C SER A 6 -15.67 17.47 -11.29
N PRO A 7 -15.15 16.41 -11.92
CA PRO A 7 -15.30 15.02 -11.44
C PRO A 7 -14.73 14.78 -10.04
N SER A 8 -13.83 15.64 -9.56
CA SER A 8 -13.26 15.57 -8.21
C SER A 8 -13.98 16.44 -7.17
N LEU A 9 -15.12 17.06 -7.53
CA LEU A 9 -15.92 17.98 -6.69
C LEU A 9 -15.17 19.18 -6.08
N ARG A 10 -13.94 19.47 -6.50
CA ARG A 10 -13.11 20.52 -5.87
C ARG A 10 -13.47 21.94 -6.29
N HIS A 11 -14.12 22.12 -7.45
CA HIS A 11 -14.51 23.45 -7.94
C HIS A 11 -15.84 23.42 -8.69
N VAL A 12 -16.62 24.49 -8.51
CA VAL A 12 -17.88 24.78 -9.24
C VAL A 12 -17.74 26.13 -9.91
N THR A 13 -17.95 26.20 -11.22
CA THR A 13 -17.86 27.46 -11.99
C THR A 13 -19.18 27.77 -12.67
N VAL A 14 -19.64 29.03 -12.57
CA VAL A 14 -20.90 29.53 -13.17
C VAL A 14 -20.57 30.59 -14.23
N LEU A 15 -21.03 30.39 -15.46
CA LEU A 15 -20.84 31.35 -16.56
C LEU A 15 -22.17 31.92 -17.09
N PRO A 16 -22.22 33.22 -17.42
CA PRO A 16 -23.36 33.84 -18.11
C PRO A 16 -23.28 33.61 -19.63
N ALA A 17 -24.42 33.41 -20.27
CA ALA A 17 -24.53 33.18 -21.72
C ALA A 17 -24.33 34.50 -22.51
N LYS A 18 -23.48 34.48 -23.55
CA LYS A 18 -23.21 35.63 -24.43
C LYS A 18 -24.17 35.69 -25.62
N GLY A 19 -24.57 36.90 -25.98
CA GLY A 19 -25.17 37.24 -27.28
C GLY A 19 -24.78 38.65 -27.73
N PHE A 20 -24.51 38.76 -29.03
CA PHE A 20 -24.38 39.94 -29.91
C PHE A 20 -23.01 40.61 -30.16
N LYS A 21 -22.64 40.56 -31.46
CA LYS A 21 -21.65 41.34 -32.20
C LYS A 21 -22.27 42.69 -32.62
N GLU A 22 -21.45 43.72 -32.79
CA GLU A 22 -21.42 44.48 -34.06
C GLU A 22 -20.20 45.43 -34.16
N PHE A 23 -19.72 45.58 -35.40
CA PHE A 23 -18.55 46.34 -35.81
C PHE A 23 -18.94 47.81 -36.05
N MET A 24 -18.17 48.77 -35.51
CA MET A 24 -18.18 50.16 -35.96
C MET A 24 -16.84 50.54 -36.59
N LYS A 25 -16.86 50.83 -37.89
CA LYS A 25 -15.80 51.51 -38.65
C LYS A 25 -15.68 52.95 -38.15
N VAL A 26 -14.48 53.39 -37.77
CA VAL A 26 -14.15 54.79 -37.49
C VAL A 26 -13.27 55.35 -38.60
N LYS A 27 -13.74 56.42 -39.26
CA LYS A 27 -12.98 57.26 -40.18
C LYS A 27 -11.96 58.08 -39.38
N VAL A 28 -10.68 57.99 -39.75
CA VAL A 28 -9.58 58.75 -39.15
C VAL A 28 -9.46 60.10 -39.84
N GLY A 29 -9.65 61.19 -39.08
CA GLY A 29 -9.26 62.55 -39.45
C GLY A 29 -7.88 62.88 -38.90
N SER A 30 -7.02 63.43 -39.74
CA SER A 30 -5.61 63.70 -39.49
C SER A 30 -5.37 64.81 -38.47
N ARG A 31 -4.56 64.54 -37.43
CA ARG A 31 -3.69 65.55 -36.80
C ARG A 31 -2.36 64.91 -36.40
N ARG A 32 -1.27 65.58 -36.76
CA ARG A 32 0.13 65.15 -36.62
C ARG A 32 0.48 64.91 -35.15
N PHE A 33 0.60 63.65 -34.76
CA PHE A 33 1.38 63.20 -33.61
C PHE A 33 2.38 62.15 -34.11
N SER A 34 3.64 62.27 -33.68
CA SER A 34 4.71 61.37 -34.12
C SER A 34 4.34 59.92 -33.81
N TYR A 35 4.20 59.10 -34.86
CA TYR A 35 3.75 57.70 -34.79
C TYR A 35 4.62 56.86 -33.82
N ARG A 36 5.88 57.25 -33.66
CA ARG A 36 6.80 56.66 -32.66
C ARG A 36 6.32 56.88 -31.22
N MET A 37 5.88 58.09 -30.87
CA MET A 37 5.47 58.41 -29.51
C MET A 37 4.14 57.73 -29.14
N PHE A 38 3.22 57.61 -30.10
CA PHE A 38 1.97 56.86 -29.91
C PHE A 38 2.25 55.37 -29.72
N PHE A 39 3.15 54.80 -30.53
CA PHE A 39 3.53 53.39 -30.39
C PHE A 39 4.17 53.09 -29.03
N TYR A 40 5.12 53.92 -28.57
CA TYR A 40 5.74 53.74 -27.24
C TYR A 40 4.74 53.98 -26.10
N SER A 41 3.81 54.94 -26.24
CA SER A 41 2.76 55.16 -25.24
C SER A 41 1.78 53.98 -25.19
N LEU A 42 1.40 53.40 -26.32
CA LEU A 42 0.52 52.23 -26.38
C LEU A 42 1.20 50.99 -25.80
N LEU A 43 2.49 50.80 -26.08
CA LEU A 43 3.30 49.73 -25.49
C LEU A 43 3.44 49.91 -23.98
N PHE A 44 3.70 51.12 -23.51
CA PHE A 44 3.79 51.44 -22.09
C PHE A 44 2.46 51.17 -21.37
N PHE A 45 1.33 51.64 -21.92
CA PHE A 45 0.02 51.40 -21.31
C PHE A 45 -0.39 49.93 -21.35
N THR A 46 -0.08 49.18 -22.40
CA THR A 46 -0.38 47.74 -22.47
C THR A 46 0.48 46.94 -21.48
N PHE A 47 1.75 47.34 -21.28
CA PHE A 47 2.61 46.74 -20.26
C PHE A 47 2.14 47.08 -18.85
N LEU A 48 1.77 48.34 -18.60
CA LEU A 48 1.24 48.81 -17.33
C LEU A 48 -0.08 48.11 -16.98
N LEU A 49 -0.98 47.94 -17.95
CA LEU A 49 -2.25 47.24 -17.72
C LEU A 49 -2.04 45.76 -17.38
N ARG A 50 -1.10 45.10 -18.06
CA ARG A 50 -0.75 43.71 -17.75
C ARG A 50 -0.07 43.59 -16.39
N PHE A 51 0.77 44.55 -16.02
CA PHE A 51 1.45 44.57 -14.72
C PHE A 51 0.46 44.81 -13.57
N ILE A 52 -0.50 45.73 -13.74
CA ILE A 52 -1.60 45.95 -12.78
C ILE A 52 -2.50 44.72 -12.67
N PHE A 53 -2.81 44.06 -13.80
CA PHE A 53 -3.59 42.82 -13.79
C PHE A 53 -2.88 41.69 -13.05
N VAL A 54 -1.56 41.53 -13.26
CA VAL A 54 -0.75 40.53 -12.55
C VAL A 54 -0.66 40.84 -11.06
N LEU A 55 -0.49 42.11 -10.67
CA LEU A 55 -0.50 42.52 -9.27
C LEU A 55 -1.86 42.25 -8.60
N ALA A 56 -2.97 42.59 -9.25
CA ALA A 56 -4.32 42.33 -8.74
C ALA A 56 -4.69 40.83 -8.73
N ALA A 57 -4.09 40.03 -9.61
CA ALA A 57 -4.25 38.58 -9.61
C ALA A 57 -3.40 37.90 -8.53
N LEU A 58 -2.17 38.38 -8.28
CA LEU A 58 -1.30 37.89 -7.21
C LEU A 58 -1.86 38.19 -5.81
N ASP A 59 -2.48 39.36 -5.62
CA ASP A 59 -3.16 39.73 -4.34
C ASP A 59 -4.40 38.86 -4.05
N ASN A 60 -4.95 38.15 -5.04
CA ASN A 60 -6.04 37.19 -4.87
C ASN A 60 -5.57 35.74 -4.69
N ILE A 61 -4.26 35.46 -4.83
CA ILE A 61 -3.70 34.11 -4.74
C ILE A 61 -3.11 33.85 -3.34
N ASP A 62 -2.65 34.88 -2.62
CA ASP A 62 -2.20 34.75 -1.24
C ASP A 62 -3.34 35.10 -0.28
N GLY A 63 -4.02 34.05 0.22
CA GLY A 63 -5.05 34.13 1.25
C GLY A 63 -4.51 34.49 2.64
N ASP A 64 -3.76 35.59 2.76
CA ASP A 64 -3.23 36.07 4.04
C ASP A 64 -3.79 37.46 4.41
N THR A 65 -4.34 37.52 5.62
CA THR A 65 -5.20 38.58 6.18
C THR A 65 -4.44 39.81 6.69
N LYS A 66 -3.50 40.37 5.92
CA LYS A 66 -2.83 41.64 6.28
C LYS A 66 -2.73 42.60 5.09
N CYS A 67 -3.75 43.46 4.92
CA CYS A 67 -3.70 44.58 3.96
C CYS A 67 -2.70 45.64 4.46
N SER A 68 -1.50 45.67 3.86
CA SER A 68 -0.52 46.74 4.09
C SER A 68 0.18 47.14 2.80
N THR A 69 -0.59 47.57 1.80
CA THR A 69 -0.09 48.31 0.63
C THR A 69 -1.19 49.15 -0.02
N ILE A 70 -0.77 50.16 -0.78
CA ILE A 70 -1.52 51.33 -1.31
C ILE A 70 -2.80 51.00 -2.12
N GLY A 71 -3.11 49.73 -2.40
CA GLY A 71 -4.34 49.27 -3.06
C GLY A 71 -5.64 49.39 -2.23
N CYS A 72 -5.56 49.51 -0.91
CA CYS A 72 -6.74 49.69 -0.05
C CYS A 72 -7.36 51.12 -0.11
N LEU A 73 -6.74 52.09 -0.82
CA LEU A 73 -7.24 53.47 -0.94
C LEU A 73 -8.48 53.61 -1.85
N GLY A 74 -8.71 52.69 -2.77
CA GLY A 74 -9.89 52.71 -3.66
C GLY A 74 -11.22 52.41 -2.96
N LYS A 75 -11.20 51.80 -1.77
CA LYS A 75 -12.41 51.50 -0.98
C LYS A 75 -12.78 52.59 0.04
N LYS A 76 -11.95 53.62 0.24
CA LYS A 76 -12.15 54.65 1.29
C LYS A 76 -12.62 56.02 0.82
N PHE A 77 -12.62 56.28 -0.50
CA PHE A 77 -13.15 57.53 -1.09
C PHE A 77 -14.20 57.27 -2.18
N GLY A 78 -15.18 56.41 -1.89
CA GLY A 78 -16.49 56.47 -2.55
C GLY A 78 -17.38 57.51 -1.85
N PRO A 79 -18.30 58.20 -2.56
CA PRO A 79 -19.10 59.26 -1.97
C PRO A 79 -19.90 58.72 -0.77
N ARG A 80 -19.60 59.27 0.40
CA ARG A 80 -20.18 58.96 1.72
C ARG A 80 -21.63 59.43 1.89
N ILE A 81 -22.40 59.49 0.79
CA ILE A 81 -23.78 59.99 0.73
C ILE A 81 -24.63 58.96 -0.01
N LEU A 82 -24.79 57.78 0.60
CA LEU A 82 -25.94 56.88 0.41
C LEU A 82 -25.65 55.62 1.22
N ARG A 83 -26.13 55.61 2.47
CA ARG A 83 -26.16 54.44 3.34
C ARG A 83 -27.19 53.45 2.79
N ARG A 84 -26.87 52.78 1.68
CA ARG A 84 -27.50 51.51 1.30
C ARG A 84 -26.56 50.42 1.77
N ARG A 85 -27.01 49.59 2.72
CA ARG A 85 -26.42 48.26 2.89
C ARG A 85 -26.55 47.60 1.51
N THR A 86 -25.46 47.45 0.76
CA THR A 86 -25.46 46.59 -0.41
C THR A 86 -25.79 45.19 0.08
N GLU A 87 -26.92 44.65 -0.35
CA GLU A 87 -27.26 43.25 -0.09
C GLU A 87 -26.12 42.37 -0.61
N PRO A 88 -25.73 41.33 0.15
CA PRO A 88 -24.66 40.44 -0.27
C PRO A 88 -24.99 39.84 -1.63
N THR A 89 -23.99 39.74 -2.50
CA THR A 89 -24.20 39.11 -3.81
C THR A 89 -24.52 37.62 -3.60
N VAL A 90 -25.35 37.04 -4.48
CA VAL A 90 -25.74 35.62 -4.41
C VAL A 90 -24.53 34.67 -4.19
N PRO A 91 -23.37 34.85 -4.85
CA PRO A 91 -22.18 34.05 -4.57
C PRO A 91 -21.63 34.21 -3.15
N GLU A 92 -21.58 35.43 -2.60
CA GLU A 92 -21.06 35.68 -1.25
C GLU A 92 -21.92 34.98 -0.18
N VAL A 93 -23.24 34.96 -0.35
CA VAL A 93 -24.15 34.22 0.55
C VAL A 93 -23.88 32.72 0.51
N ILE A 94 -23.64 32.16 -0.68
CA ILE A 94 -23.36 30.74 -0.84
C ILE A 94 -22.03 30.36 -0.19
N TYR A 95 -20.96 31.15 -0.41
CA TYR A 95 -19.66 30.88 0.22
C TYR A 95 -19.72 30.97 1.75
N GLN A 96 -20.38 32.00 2.29
CA GLN A 96 -20.54 32.15 3.75
C GLN A 96 -21.21 30.93 4.37
N VAL A 97 -22.31 30.45 3.79
CA VAL A 97 -23.03 29.26 4.30
C VAL A 97 -22.17 28.00 4.19
N LEU A 98 -21.40 27.83 3.11
CA LEU A 98 -20.54 26.66 2.93
C LEU A 98 -19.32 26.65 3.87
N GLU A 99 -18.80 27.81 4.28
CA GLU A 99 -17.66 27.94 5.21
C GLU A 99 -18.05 27.81 6.68
N GLU A 100 -19.32 28.02 7.04
CA GLU A 100 -19.78 27.84 8.42
C GLU A 100 -19.55 26.39 8.91
N PRO A 101 -19.10 26.19 10.17
CA PRO A 101 -18.89 24.84 10.71
C PRO A 101 -20.22 24.07 10.75
N VAL A 102 -20.19 22.80 10.31
CA VAL A 102 -21.37 21.93 10.29
C VAL A 102 -21.77 21.58 11.72
N ASN A 103 -22.98 21.94 12.12
CA ASN A 103 -23.55 21.51 13.39
C ASN A 103 -24.19 20.12 13.21
N GLN A 104 -23.67 19.08 13.87
CA GLN A 104 -24.09 17.69 13.63
C GLN A 104 -25.57 17.42 14.00
N ASP A 105 -26.15 18.25 14.86
CA ASP A 105 -27.55 18.16 15.28
C ASP A 105 -28.55 18.69 14.23
N GLU A 106 -28.11 19.52 13.28
CA GLU A 106 -28.98 20.05 12.20
C GLU A 106 -29.26 19.03 11.09
N LEU A 107 -28.40 18.02 10.94
CA LEU A 107 -28.59 16.91 9.97
C LEU A 107 -29.72 15.96 10.35
N GLN A 108 -30.19 15.99 11.61
CA GLN A 108 -31.29 15.16 12.11
C GLN A 108 -32.66 15.88 12.11
N ALA A 109 -32.69 17.18 11.84
CA ALA A 109 -33.90 17.99 11.95
C ALA A 109 -34.69 18.03 10.62
N GLY A 110 -35.50 17.00 10.37
CA GLY A 110 -36.80 17.10 9.67
C GLY A 110 -36.90 17.67 8.23
N GLN A 111 -35.81 18.07 7.57
CA GLN A 111 -35.82 18.46 6.15
C GLN A 111 -35.47 17.26 5.26
N GLU A 112 -36.25 17.02 4.21
CA GLU A 112 -35.90 16.04 3.18
C GLU A 112 -34.63 16.50 2.45
N ILE A 113 -33.50 15.89 2.83
CA ILE A 113 -32.20 16.11 2.19
C ILE A 113 -32.17 15.29 0.88
N PRO A 114 -31.84 15.92 -0.27
CA PRO A 114 -31.71 15.22 -1.54
C PRO A 114 -30.68 14.09 -1.47
N GLN A 115 -31.01 12.96 -2.07
CA GLN A 115 -30.21 11.73 -1.97
C GLN A 115 -29.16 11.64 -3.08
N SER A 116 -29.35 12.41 -4.16
CA SER A 116 -28.48 12.49 -5.34
C SER A 116 -28.42 13.92 -5.88
N LEU A 117 -27.44 14.18 -6.76
CA LEU A 117 -27.35 15.47 -7.46
C LEU A 117 -28.56 15.69 -8.36
N GLU A 118 -29.08 14.63 -8.96
CA GLU A 118 -30.28 14.64 -9.79
C GLU A 118 -31.51 15.08 -8.99
N ASP A 119 -31.73 14.49 -7.81
CA ASP A 119 -32.84 14.87 -6.91
C ASP A 119 -32.74 16.34 -6.51
N PHE A 120 -31.53 16.78 -6.15
CA PHE A 120 -31.26 18.18 -5.82
C PHE A 120 -31.59 19.10 -7.01
N MET A 121 -31.15 18.77 -8.22
CA MET A 121 -31.45 19.58 -9.40
C MET A 121 -32.94 19.65 -9.71
N VAL A 122 -33.66 18.53 -9.59
CA VAL A 122 -35.13 18.48 -9.81
C VAL A 122 -35.83 19.38 -8.80
N GLU A 123 -35.44 19.28 -7.54
CA GLU A 123 -36.06 20.02 -6.46
C GLU A 123 -35.80 21.53 -6.57
N ILE A 124 -34.56 21.94 -6.83
CA ILE A 124 -34.21 23.36 -7.00
C ILE A 124 -34.93 23.97 -8.22
N ARG A 125 -35.13 23.19 -9.29
CA ARG A 125 -35.87 23.65 -10.48
C ARG A 125 -37.34 23.93 -10.18
N TYR A 126 -37.96 23.14 -9.32
CA TYR A 126 -39.37 23.29 -8.96
C TYR A 126 -39.60 24.33 -7.86
N SER A 127 -38.82 24.26 -6.78
CA SER A 127 -38.99 25.10 -5.58
C SER A 127 -38.42 26.52 -5.70
N ARG A 128 -37.45 26.74 -6.60
CA ARG A 128 -36.77 28.03 -6.83
C ARG A 128 -36.39 28.77 -5.53
N PRO A 129 -35.57 28.16 -4.66
CA PRO A 129 -35.20 28.74 -3.37
C PRO A 129 -34.30 29.96 -3.52
N ASP A 130 -34.20 30.77 -2.47
CA ASP A 130 -33.23 31.85 -2.40
C ASP A 130 -31.78 31.31 -2.27
N ALA A 131 -30.80 32.20 -2.39
CA ALA A 131 -29.38 31.83 -2.38
C ALA A 131 -28.95 31.11 -1.09
N LYS A 132 -29.55 31.49 0.04
CA LYS A 132 -29.24 30.93 1.34
C LYS A 132 -29.79 29.51 1.47
N ALA A 133 -31.07 29.31 1.18
CA ALA A 133 -31.71 28.00 1.20
C ALA A 133 -31.10 27.04 0.16
N PHE A 134 -30.69 27.54 -1.01
CA PHE A 134 -29.90 26.76 -1.97
C PHE A 134 -28.58 26.27 -1.36
N ALA A 135 -27.84 27.17 -0.70
CA ALA A 135 -26.55 26.85 -0.11
C ALA A 135 -26.65 25.89 1.09
N GLU A 136 -27.63 26.13 1.98
CA GLU A 136 -27.91 25.26 3.13
C GLU A 136 -28.26 23.84 2.65
N LYS A 137 -29.10 23.73 1.61
CA LYS A 137 -29.50 22.44 1.05
C LYS A 137 -28.37 21.73 0.31
N LEU A 138 -27.56 22.46 -0.44
CA LEU A 138 -26.37 21.93 -1.10
C LEU A 138 -25.37 21.40 -0.06
N LYS A 139 -25.13 22.17 1.01
CA LYS A 139 -24.24 21.77 2.12
C LYS A 139 -24.73 20.50 2.82
N ALA A 140 -26.03 20.41 3.09
CA ALA A 140 -26.64 19.21 3.68
C ALA A 140 -26.47 17.98 2.77
N MET A 141 -26.74 18.11 1.47
CA MET A 141 -26.54 17.03 0.50
C MET A 141 -25.07 16.61 0.41
N VAL A 142 -24.14 17.55 0.27
CA VAL A 142 -22.70 17.26 0.19
C VAL A 142 -22.23 16.54 1.45
N THR A 143 -22.62 17.03 2.64
CA THR A 143 -22.27 16.40 3.91
C THR A 143 -22.83 14.97 4.02
N LEU A 144 -24.08 14.75 3.60
CA LEU A 144 -24.69 13.42 3.56
C LEU A 144 -23.94 12.47 2.60
N LEU A 145 -23.61 12.95 1.40
CA LEU A 145 -22.86 12.17 0.42
C LEU A 145 -21.45 11.85 0.91
N GLU A 146 -20.75 12.80 1.52
CA GLU A 146 -19.45 12.58 2.15
C GLU A 146 -19.53 11.54 3.27
N GLN A 147 -20.54 11.60 4.14
CA GLN A 147 -20.76 10.62 5.20
C GLN A 147 -21.06 9.23 4.63
N ARG A 148 -21.88 9.14 3.58
CA ARG A 148 -22.15 7.88 2.86
C ARG A 148 -20.89 7.30 2.24
N THR A 149 -20.13 8.10 1.50
CA THR A 149 -18.86 7.67 0.91
C THR A 149 -17.88 7.21 1.98
N ARG A 150 -17.80 7.92 3.11
CA ARG A 150 -16.98 7.53 4.26
C ARG A 150 -17.39 6.17 4.81
N ASN A 151 -18.67 5.96 5.08
CA ASN A 151 -19.20 4.71 5.63
C ASN A 151 -18.98 3.54 4.66
N ALA A 152 -19.26 3.74 3.37
CA ALA A 152 -19.00 2.75 2.33
C ALA A 152 -17.51 2.38 2.26
N LYS A 153 -16.61 3.36 2.37
CA LYS A 153 -15.16 3.13 2.38
C LYS A 153 -14.70 2.33 3.60
N ILE A 154 -15.24 2.63 4.78
CA ILE A 154 -14.94 1.88 6.01
C ILE A 154 -15.44 0.43 5.90
N GLN A 155 -16.66 0.23 5.40
CA GLN A 155 -17.22 -1.11 5.15
C GLN A 155 -16.38 -1.89 4.13
N GLU A 156 -15.97 -1.26 3.03
CA GLU A 156 -15.06 -1.86 2.05
C GLU A 156 -13.76 -2.34 2.72
N TYR A 157 -13.14 -1.51 3.56
CA TYR A 157 -11.91 -1.90 4.27
C TYR A 157 -12.13 -3.07 5.23
N LEU A 158 -13.27 -3.11 5.92
CA LEU A 158 -13.64 -4.21 6.80
C LEU A 158 -13.84 -5.50 6.01
N TYR A 159 -14.64 -5.48 4.94
CA TYR A 159 -14.88 -6.67 4.12
C TYR A 159 -13.61 -7.19 3.46
N ARG A 160 -12.76 -6.29 2.94
CA ARG A 160 -11.44 -6.66 2.42
C ARG A 160 -10.56 -7.28 3.50
N HIS A 161 -10.57 -6.74 4.72
CA HIS A 161 -9.82 -7.30 5.84
C HIS A 161 -10.31 -8.71 6.21
N VAL A 162 -11.61 -8.90 6.37
CA VAL A 162 -12.23 -10.20 6.67
C VAL A 162 -11.91 -11.20 5.56
N ALA A 163 -12.12 -10.85 4.29
CA ALA A 163 -11.82 -11.70 3.14
C ALA A 163 -10.34 -12.09 3.09
N SER A 164 -9.42 -11.15 3.35
CA SER A 164 -7.97 -11.41 3.34
C SER A 164 -7.45 -12.23 4.53
N SER A 165 -8.18 -12.22 5.65
CA SER A 165 -7.77 -12.92 6.89
C SER A 165 -8.45 -14.28 7.03
N SER A 166 -9.47 -14.56 6.21
CA SER A 166 -10.19 -15.83 6.23
C SER A 166 -9.46 -16.87 5.40
N ILE A 167 -9.43 -18.13 5.87
CA ILE A 167 -8.92 -19.25 5.08
C ILE A 167 -10.06 -19.74 4.17
N PRO A 168 -9.91 -19.72 2.83
CA PRO A 168 -10.90 -20.26 1.92
C PRO A 168 -11.19 -21.74 2.18
N LYS A 169 -12.46 -22.15 2.03
CA LYS A 169 -12.89 -23.55 2.24
C LYS A 169 -12.09 -24.54 1.38
N GLN A 170 -11.73 -24.12 0.18
CA GLN A 170 -10.96 -24.91 -0.78
C GLN A 170 -9.53 -25.16 -0.30
N LEU A 171 -8.86 -24.14 0.25
CA LEU A 171 -7.52 -24.30 0.86
C LEU A 171 -7.58 -25.17 2.11
N TYR A 172 -8.60 -24.97 2.95
CA TYR A 172 -8.79 -25.79 4.13
C TYR A 172 -9.03 -27.27 3.77
N CYS A 173 -9.83 -27.53 2.74
CA CYS A 173 -10.02 -28.87 2.16
C CYS A 173 -8.68 -29.48 1.72
N LEU A 174 -7.87 -28.72 0.98
CA LEU A 174 -6.58 -29.20 0.46
C LEU A 174 -5.67 -29.63 1.60
N THR A 175 -5.48 -28.77 2.61
CA THR A 175 -4.64 -29.04 3.77
C THR A 175 -5.12 -30.27 4.54
N LEU A 176 -6.43 -30.40 4.81
CA LEU A 176 -6.97 -31.55 5.53
C LEU A 176 -6.81 -32.86 4.76
N ARG A 177 -7.04 -32.85 3.44
CA ARG A 177 -6.87 -34.05 2.60
C ARG A 177 -5.41 -34.51 2.57
N LEU A 178 -4.48 -33.56 2.44
CA LEU A 178 -3.05 -33.86 2.45
C LEU A 178 -2.59 -34.36 3.82
N ALA A 179 -3.11 -33.82 4.93
CA ALA A 179 -2.85 -34.37 6.26
C ALA A 179 -3.31 -35.83 6.38
N ASN A 180 -4.51 -36.14 5.86
CA ASN A 180 -5.02 -37.51 5.84
C ASN A 180 -4.15 -38.43 4.97
N GLU A 181 -3.70 -37.97 3.81
CA GLU A 181 -2.78 -38.74 2.95
C GLU A 181 -1.44 -38.96 3.63
N HIS A 182 -0.87 -37.95 4.30
CA HIS A 182 0.34 -38.12 5.12
C HIS A 182 0.17 -39.26 6.13
N SER A 183 -0.98 -39.35 6.81
CA SER A 183 -1.21 -40.43 7.79
C SER A 183 -1.42 -41.82 7.19
N THR A 184 -1.95 -41.93 5.97
CA THR A 184 -2.44 -43.21 5.41
C THR A 184 -1.63 -43.75 4.23
N ASN A 185 -0.88 -42.88 3.54
CA ASN A 185 -0.14 -43.20 2.32
C ASN A 185 1.37 -43.12 2.59
N ALA A 186 2.08 -44.23 2.40
CA ALA A 186 3.53 -44.29 2.61
C ALA A 186 4.30 -43.37 1.64
N ASN A 187 3.81 -43.22 0.39
CA ASN A 187 4.41 -42.32 -0.60
C ASN A 187 4.25 -40.84 -0.23
N ALA A 188 3.26 -40.49 0.59
CA ALA A 188 3.08 -39.13 1.10
C ALA A 188 4.00 -38.81 2.30
N ARG A 189 4.77 -39.79 2.78
CA ARG A 189 5.70 -39.67 3.92
C ARG A 189 7.15 -39.86 3.52
N LEU A 190 7.46 -39.79 2.23
CA LEU A 190 8.84 -39.88 1.77
C LEU A 190 9.67 -38.78 2.45
N GLN A 191 10.88 -39.16 2.85
CA GLN A 191 11.83 -38.20 3.38
C GLN A 191 12.35 -37.37 2.21
N LEU A 192 12.31 -36.05 2.37
CA LEU A 192 12.72 -35.09 1.35
C LEU A 192 13.90 -34.28 1.89
N PRO A 193 15.07 -34.31 1.22
CA PRO A 193 15.37 -35.06 0.01
C PRO A 193 15.69 -36.55 0.29
N SER A 194 15.95 -37.33 -0.76
CA SER A 194 16.47 -38.70 -0.62
C SER A 194 17.83 -38.70 0.10
N PRO A 195 18.21 -39.80 0.80
CA PRO A 195 19.46 -39.85 1.57
C PRO A 195 20.72 -39.47 0.79
N GLU A 196 20.77 -39.80 -0.51
CA GLU A 196 21.89 -39.50 -1.41
C GLU A 196 22.07 -38.00 -1.68
N LEU A 197 20.99 -37.22 -1.59
CA LEU A 197 20.97 -35.79 -1.85
C LEU A 197 21.11 -34.95 -0.57
N VAL A 198 21.13 -35.57 0.60
CA VAL A 198 21.30 -34.87 1.89
C VAL A 198 22.58 -34.01 1.94
N PRO A 199 23.75 -34.43 1.41
CA PRO A 199 24.94 -33.58 1.40
C PRO A 199 24.75 -32.26 0.65
N ALA A 200 23.89 -32.21 -0.38
CA ALA A 200 23.63 -31.00 -1.15
C ALA A 200 22.92 -29.90 -0.34
N LEU A 201 22.28 -30.25 0.79
CA LEU A 201 21.57 -29.29 1.65
C LEU A 201 22.49 -28.27 2.33
N VAL A 202 23.80 -28.51 2.35
CA VAL A 202 24.81 -27.64 2.96
C VAL A 202 25.94 -27.27 2.00
N ASP A 203 25.83 -27.68 0.72
CA ASP A 203 26.86 -27.47 -0.29
C ASP A 203 26.69 -26.11 -0.96
N ASN A 204 27.58 -25.16 -0.63
CA ASN A 204 27.59 -23.81 -1.17
C ASN A 204 27.76 -23.69 -2.69
N SER A 205 28.02 -24.79 -3.42
CA SER A 205 27.99 -24.80 -4.88
C SER A 205 26.56 -24.83 -5.47
N PHE A 206 25.53 -25.05 -4.66
CA PHE A 206 24.12 -25.04 -5.05
C PHE A 206 23.44 -23.68 -4.81
N PHE A 207 22.34 -23.44 -5.50
CA PHE A 207 21.48 -22.28 -5.32
C PHE A 207 20.45 -22.55 -4.23
N HIS A 208 20.79 -22.14 -3.00
CA HIS A 208 19.95 -22.30 -1.82
C HIS A 208 18.84 -21.24 -1.73
N VAL A 209 17.60 -21.68 -1.93
CA VAL A 209 16.40 -20.85 -1.80
C VAL A 209 15.66 -21.24 -0.54
N VAL A 210 15.23 -20.24 0.24
CA VAL A 210 14.48 -20.44 1.48
C VAL A 210 13.08 -19.88 1.31
N LEU A 211 12.08 -20.67 1.66
CA LEU A 211 10.66 -20.31 1.60
C LEU A 211 9.98 -20.70 2.92
N ALA A 212 9.47 -19.72 3.66
CA ALA A 212 8.74 -19.97 4.90
C ALA A 212 7.24 -19.69 4.74
N SER A 213 6.40 -20.70 4.95
CA SER A 213 4.95 -20.57 4.76
C SER A 213 4.14 -21.65 5.49
N ASP A 214 2.90 -21.31 5.83
CA ASP A 214 1.86 -22.22 6.32
C ASP A 214 0.78 -22.51 5.25
N ASN A 215 0.98 -22.07 4.02
CA ASN A 215 0.05 -22.24 2.89
C ASN A 215 0.64 -23.16 1.82
N VAL A 216 0.15 -24.40 1.77
CA VAL A 216 0.64 -25.44 0.85
C VAL A 216 0.49 -25.03 -0.63
N LEU A 217 -0.64 -24.43 -1.01
CA LEU A 217 -0.88 -24.07 -2.41
C LEU A 217 -0.02 -22.88 -2.86
N ALA A 218 0.14 -21.89 -2.00
CA ALA A 218 1.02 -20.76 -2.28
C ALA A 218 2.47 -21.23 -2.41
N THR A 219 2.92 -22.07 -1.47
CA THR A 219 4.25 -22.68 -1.48
C THR A 219 4.49 -23.50 -2.76
N SER A 220 3.51 -24.28 -3.20
CA SER A 220 3.64 -25.09 -4.42
C SER A 220 3.77 -24.24 -5.68
N VAL A 221 3.09 -23.09 -5.75
CA VAL A 221 3.23 -22.16 -6.88
C VAL A 221 4.61 -21.50 -6.89
N VAL A 222 5.11 -21.04 -5.75
CA VAL A 222 6.46 -20.47 -5.66
C VAL A 222 7.49 -21.52 -6.08
N ALA A 223 7.43 -22.73 -5.52
CA ALA A 223 8.34 -23.82 -5.87
C ALA A 223 8.27 -24.21 -7.36
N SER A 224 7.05 -24.35 -7.90
CA SER A 224 6.85 -24.70 -9.32
C SER A 224 7.36 -23.61 -10.25
N SER A 225 7.10 -22.34 -9.93
CA SER A 225 7.58 -21.20 -10.73
C SER A 225 9.10 -21.04 -10.67
N LEU A 226 9.73 -21.31 -9.52
CA LEU A 226 11.18 -21.33 -9.37
C LEU A 226 11.81 -22.40 -10.25
N VAL A 227 11.32 -23.64 -10.17
CA VAL A 227 11.90 -24.77 -10.92
C VAL A 227 11.62 -24.64 -12.41
N HIS A 228 10.40 -24.23 -12.80
CA HIS A 228 10.01 -24.10 -14.20
C HIS A 228 10.81 -23.05 -14.97
N ASN A 229 11.17 -21.94 -14.31
CA ASN A 229 11.92 -20.85 -14.95
C ASN A 229 13.43 -20.91 -14.69
N SER A 230 13.92 -21.94 -13.99
CA SER A 230 15.34 -22.14 -13.75
C SER A 230 16.04 -22.71 -14.97
N LEU A 231 17.21 -22.18 -15.30
CA LEU A 231 18.09 -22.74 -16.34
C LEU A 231 18.84 -23.98 -15.85
N HIS A 232 19.06 -24.07 -14.54
CA HIS A 232 19.79 -25.15 -13.87
C HIS A 232 19.00 -25.72 -12.69
N PRO A 233 17.81 -26.32 -12.93
CA PRO A 233 16.95 -26.82 -11.86
C PRO A 233 17.65 -27.89 -10.99
N GLU A 234 18.61 -28.63 -11.53
CA GLU A 234 19.42 -29.62 -10.82
C GLU A 234 20.37 -29.02 -9.76
N ARG A 235 20.63 -27.71 -9.85
CA ARG A 235 21.44 -26.96 -8.88
C ARG A 235 20.60 -26.20 -7.86
N VAL A 236 19.27 -26.28 -7.93
CA VAL A 236 18.37 -25.60 -6.99
C VAL A 236 18.11 -26.47 -5.77
N VAL A 237 18.36 -25.91 -4.58
CA VAL A 237 17.99 -26.50 -3.29
C VAL A 237 16.95 -25.59 -2.64
N LEU A 238 15.72 -26.07 -2.51
CA LEU A 238 14.62 -25.35 -1.89
C LEU A 238 14.39 -25.84 -0.46
N HIS A 239 14.69 -24.99 0.51
CA HIS A 239 14.41 -25.20 1.93
C HIS A 239 13.06 -24.60 2.30
N ILE A 240 12.06 -25.46 2.48
CA ILE A 240 10.71 -25.07 2.88
C ILE A 240 10.59 -25.18 4.40
N ILE A 241 10.30 -24.05 5.03
CA ILE A 241 10.09 -23.96 6.48
C ILE A 241 8.61 -23.73 6.76
N THR A 242 8.01 -24.57 7.60
CA THR A 242 6.58 -24.50 7.93
C THR A 242 6.35 -24.58 9.44
N ASP A 243 5.14 -24.27 9.88
CA ASP A 243 4.73 -24.54 11.25
C ASP A 243 4.50 -26.05 11.51
N ARG A 244 4.25 -26.41 12.77
CA ARG A 244 4.00 -27.81 13.17
C ARG A 244 2.71 -28.37 12.56
N LYS A 245 1.70 -27.55 12.31
CA LYS A 245 0.36 -27.99 11.88
C LYS A 245 0.35 -28.30 10.39
N THR A 246 1.06 -27.51 9.60
CA THR A 246 1.13 -27.61 8.14
C THR A 246 2.26 -28.54 7.67
N TYR A 247 3.17 -28.97 8.55
CA TYR A 247 4.24 -29.90 8.21
C TYR A 247 3.78 -31.17 7.47
N SER A 248 2.83 -31.92 8.03
CA SER A 248 2.31 -33.14 7.41
C SER A 248 1.68 -32.89 6.03
N PRO A 249 0.75 -31.92 5.86
CA PRO A 249 0.26 -31.51 4.54
C PRO A 249 1.35 -31.11 3.55
N MET A 250 2.34 -30.32 3.99
CA MET A 250 3.43 -29.83 3.14
C MET A 250 4.29 -31.00 2.65
N GLN A 251 4.68 -31.89 3.57
CA GLN A 251 5.44 -33.09 3.24
C GLN A 251 4.68 -34.00 2.28
N ALA A 252 3.38 -34.22 2.50
CA ALA A 252 2.54 -35.01 1.59
C ALA A 252 2.47 -34.40 0.20
N TRP A 253 2.30 -33.08 0.09
CA TRP A 253 2.22 -32.41 -1.21
C TRP A 253 3.47 -32.64 -2.05
N PHE A 254 4.65 -32.31 -1.51
CA PHE A 254 5.91 -32.38 -2.25
C PHE A 254 6.43 -33.81 -2.43
N SER A 255 6.00 -34.76 -1.58
CA SER A 255 6.30 -36.18 -1.82
C SER A 255 5.48 -36.75 -2.98
N LEU A 256 4.23 -36.31 -3.14
CA LEU A 256 3.32 -36.76 -4.20
C LEU A 256 3.47 -35.94 -5.50
N ASN A 257 4.03 -34.72 -5.42
CA ASN A 257 4.28 -33.82 -6.55
C ASN A 257 5.75 -33.39 -6.56
N PRO A 258 6.69 -34.31 -6.88
CA PRO A 258 8.11 -33.99 -6.91
C PRO A 258 8.43 -32.99 -8.03
N LEU A 259 9.38 -32.08 -7.78
CA LEU A 259 9.89 -31.10 -8.75
C LEU A 259 11.31 -31.45 -9.22
N THR A 260 11.55 -32.73 -9.53
CA THR A 260 12.84 -33.22 -10.04
C THR A 260 13.24 -32.46 -11.31
N PRO A 261 14.52 -32.06 -11.48
CA PRO A 261 15.70 -32.44 -10.68
C PRO A 261 16.01 -31.55 -9.47
N ALA A 262 15.15 -30.60 -9.10
CA ALA A 262 15.40 -29.75 -7.92
C ALA A 262 15.32 -30.54 -6.61
N ILE A 263 16.14 -30.12 -5.64
CA ILE A 263 16.24 -30.74 -4.32
C ILE A 263 15.34 -29.97 -3.36
N ILE A 264 14.43 -30.66 -2.67
CA ILE A 264 13.49 -30.04 -1.74
C ILE A 264 13.71 -30.61 -0.35
N GLU A 265 13.85 -29.72 0.63
CA GLU A 265 13.84 -30.04 2.05
C GLU A 265 12.61 -29.40 2.70
N ILE A 266 11.93 -30.14 3.57
CA ILE A 266 10.82 -29.61 4.37
C ILE A 266 11.16 -29.74 5.84
N LYS A 267 11.22 -28.61 6.56
CA LYS A 267 11.37 -28.59 8.01
C LYS A 267 10.24 -27.84 8.67
N ALA A 268 9.80 -28.35 9.82
CA ALA A 268 8.91 -27.62 10.69
C ALA A 268 9.71 -26.84 11.73
N LEU A 269 9.16 -25.72 12.24
CA LEU A 269 9.82 -24.94 13.31
C LEU A 269 10.20 -25.77 14.54
N HIS A 270 9.39 -26.76 14.89
CA HIS A 270 9.65 -27.62 16.06
C HIS A 270 10.76 -28.66 15.85
N HIS A 271 11.28 -28.80 14.63
CA HIS A 271 12.46 -29.63 14.33
C HIS A 271 13.77 -28.91 14.65
N PHE A 272 13.73 -27.62 14.99
CA PHE A 272 14.91 -26.84 15.38
C PHE A 272 14.99 -26.75 16.91
N ASP A 273 15.93 -27.48 17.51
CA ASP A 273 16.09 -27.60 18.97
C ASP A 273 16.27 -26.27 19.71
N TRP A 274 16.83 -25.25 19.04
CA TRP A 274 17.06 -23.95 19.66
C TRP A 274 15.77 -23.10 19.75
N LEU A 275 14.79 -23.36 18.88
CA LEU A 275 13.46 -22.71 18.91
C LEU A 275 12.59 -23.25 20.04
N THR A 276 12.68 -24.55 20.32
CA THR A 276 11.80 -25.22 21.30
C THR A 276 12.22 -25.01 22.76
N LYS A 277 13.45 -24.57 23.02
CA LYS A 277 14.00 -24.40 24.38
C LYS A 277 13.74 -23.02 25.01
N GLY A 278 12.78 -22.24 24.52
CA GLY A 278 12.41 -20.94 25.10
C GLY A 278 13.54 -19.90 25.04
N LYS A 279 14.43 -20.00 24.05
CA LYS A 279 15.59 -19.11 23.88
C LYS A 279 15.41 -18.08 22.78
N VAL A 280 14.19 -17.87 22.29
CA VAL A 280 13.95 -17.01 21.13
C VAL A 280 13.15 -15.79 21.57
N PRO A 281 13.82 -14.65 21.84
CA PRO A 281 13.18 -13.40 22.25
C PRO A 281 12.05 -12.96 21.32
N VAL A 282 12.11 -13.33 20.04
CA VAL A 282 11.09 -12.96 19.05
C VAL A 282 9.77 -13.66 19.29
N LEU A 283 9.77 -14.95 19.63
CA LEU A 283 8.52 -15.67 19.90
C LEU A 283 7.85 -15.13 21.16
N GLU A 284 8.62 -14.87 22.22
CA GLU A 284 8.12 -14.25 23.44
C GLU A 284 7.58 -12.84 23.18
N ALA A 285 8.31 -12.06 22.38
CA ALA A 285 7.89 -10.72 21.97
C ALA A 285 6.58 -10.75 21.15
N MET A 286 6.43 -11.73 20.26
CA MET A 286 5.20 -11.93 19.48
C MET A 286 4.02 -12.34 20.36
N GLU A 287 4.23 -13.25 21.32
CA GLU A 287 3.19 -13.66 22.27
C GLU A 287 2.75 -12.49 23.16
N LYS A 288 3.72 -11.70 23.65
CA LYS A 288 3.45 -10.49 24.44
C LYS A 288 2.72 -9.44 23.61
N ASP A 289 3.15 -9.19 22.37
CA ASP A 289 2.48 -8.30 21.42
C ASP A 289 1.04 -8.76 21.13
N GLN A 290 0.83 -10.06 20.88
CA GLN A 290 -0.50 -10.63 20.68
C GLN A 290 -1.41 -10.41 21.90
N LYS A 291 -0.88 -10.57 23.11
CA LYS A 291 -1.60 -10.34 24.36
C LYS A 291 -1.94 -8.85 24.58
N VAL A 292 -1.01 -7.94 24.32
CA VAL A 292 -1.26 -6.50 24.42
C VAL A 292 -2.30 -6.07 23.39
N ARG A 293 -2.19 -6.53 22.15
CA ARG A 293 -3.12 -6.18 21.07
C ARG A 293 -4.52 -6.75 21.27
N SER A 294 -4.66 -7.93 21.87
CA SER A 294 -5.98 -8.50 22.17
C SER A 294 -6.72 -7.70 23.26
N GLN A 295 -5.99 -7.02 24.14
CA GLN A 295 -6.56 -6.15 25.19
C GLN A 295 -6.90 -4.75 24.67
N PHE A 296 -6.14 -4.21 23.72
CA PHE A 296 -6.27 -2.82 23.27
C PHE A 296 -7.36 -2.54 22.22
N ARG A 297 -7.99 -3.56 21.62
CA ARG A 297 -8.92 -3.35 20.48
C ARG A 297 -10.08 -4.33 20.58
N GLY A 298 -11.30 -3.84 20.81
CA GLY A 298 -12.57 -4.62 20.84
C GLY A 298 -12.97 -5.26 19.50
N GLY A 299 -12.01 -5.88 18.81
CA GLY A 299 -12.13 -6.47 17.49
C GLY A 299 -12.28 -5.46 16.36
N SER A 300 -12.42 -5.98 15.14
CA SER A 300 -12.68 -5.20 13.93
C SER A 300 -13.97 -4.37 14.05
N SER A 301 -14.95 -4.84 14.82
CA SER A 301 -16.22 -4.14 15.09
C SER A 301 -16.03 -2.84 15.89
N ALA A 302 -15.22 -2.84 16.95
CA ALA A 302 -14.94 -1.62 17.73
C ALA A 302 -14.12 -0.59 16.94
N ILE A 303 -13.21 -1.04 16.07
CA ILE A 303 -12.40 -0.15 15.22
C ILE A 303 -13.31 0.58 14.21
N VAL A 304 -14.25 -0.15 13.61
CA VAL A 304 -15.17 0.39 12.60
C VAL A 304 -16.26 1.27 13.23
N ALA A 305 -16.59 1.06 14.50
CA ALA A 305 -17.56 1.89 15.23
C ALA A 305 -17.04 3.30 15.59
N ASN A 306 -15.74 3.59 15.41
CA ASN A 306 -15.19 4.92 15.73
C ASN A 306 -15.45 5.93 14.60
N ASN A 307 -16.41 6.83 14.84
CA ASN A 307 -16.82 7.86 13.89
C ASN A 307 -15.91 9.09 13.84
N SER A 308 -14.86 9.16 14.66
CA SER A 308 -13.94 10.31 14.71
C SER A 308 -12.73 10.13 13.79
N GLU A 309 -12.36 8.89 13.49
CA GLU A 309 -11.12 8.59 12.78
C GLU A 309 -11.27 8.60 11.25
N LYS A 310 -10.26 9.13 10.56
CA LYS A 310 -10.23 9.13 9.08
C LYS A 310 -10.17 7.69 8.55
N PRO A 311 -10.83 7.35 7.43
CA PRO A 311 -10.91 5.98 6.92
C PRO A 311 -9.57 5.26 6.72
N TYR A 312 -8.50 5.97 6.33
CA TYR A 312 -7.18 5.35 6.17
C TYR A 312 -6.55 4.92 7.50
N VAL A 313 -6.86 5.60 8.61
CA VAL A 313 -6.42 5.21 9.96
C VAL A 313 -7.11 3.92 10.37
N ILE A 314 -8.42 3.82 10.12
CA ILE A 314 -9.20 2.59 10.32
C ILE A 314 -8.63 1.45 9.48
N ALA A 315 -8.30 1.70 8.21
CA ALA A 315 -7.70 0.70 7.33
C ALA A 315 -6.36 0.17 7.87
N ALA A 316 -5.49 1.05 8.39
CA ALA A 316 -4.23 0.67 9.02
C ALA A 316 -4.46 -0.13 10.31
N LYS A 317 -5.45 0.26 11.13
CA LYS A 317 -5.82 -0.48 12.34
C LYS A 317 -6.39 -1.88 12.04
N LEU A 318 -7.17 -2.04 10.98
CA LEU A 318 -7.64 -3.35 10.52
C LEU A 318 -6.48 -4.20 9.98
N GLN A 319 -5.57 -3.60 9.21
CA GLN A 319 -4.37 -4.29 8.74
C GLN A 319 -3.55 -4.85 9.90
N ALA A 320 -3.49 -4.11 11.01
CA ALA A 320 -2.87 -4.53 12.26
C ALA A 320 -3.38 -5.83 12.86
N LEU A 321 -4.65 -6.12 12.64
CA LEU A 321 -5.30 -7.32 13.15
C LEU A 321 -5.10 -8.52 12.23
N SER A 322 -4.42 -8.35 11.09
CA SER A 322 -4.21 -9.45 10.15
C SER A 322 -3.31 -10.52 10.81
N PRO A 323 -3.75 -11.80 10.82
CA PRO A 323 -2.94 -12.90 11.35
C PRO A 323 -1.55 -13.01 10.71
N LYS A 324 -1.38 -12.55 9.46
CA LYS A 324 -0.09 -12.55 8.75
C LYS A 324 0.99 -11.79 9.53
N TYR A 325 0.66 -10.67 10.21
CA TYR A 325 1.66 -9.90 10.95
C TYR A 325 2.13 -10.56 12.26
N ASN A 326 1.41 -11.59 12.71
CA ASN A 326 1.75 -12.36 13.90
C ASN A 326 2.19 -13.79 13.56
N SER A 327 2.38 -14.11 12.27
CA SER A 327 2.82 -15.45 11.88
C SER A 327 4.30 -15.66 12.20
N PRO A 328 4.67 -16.71 12.96
CA PRO A 328 6.07 -17.06 13.21
C PRO A 328 6.90 -17.24 11.93
N MET A 329 6.25 -17.61 10.81
CA MET A 329 6.90 -17.77 9.50
C MET A 329 7.54 -16.47 9.00
N ASN A 330 6.97 -15.31 9.33
CA ASN A 330 7.54 -14.03 8.89
C ASN A 330 8.72 -13.59 9.74
N HIS A 331 8.74 -14.03 11.01
CA HIS A 331 9.77 -13.67 11.98
C HIS A 331 11.00 -14.56 11.88
N ILE A 332 10.87 -15.77 11.31
CA ILE A 332 11.99 -16.70 11.19
C ILE A 332 13.14 -16.17 10.31
N ARG A 333 12.86 -15.17 9.46
CA ARG A 333 13.84 -14.52 8.58
C ARG A 333 15.06 -14.00 9.32
N ILE A 334 14.89 -13.46 10.54
CA ILE A 334 16.01 -12.93 11.31
C ILE A 334 16.97 -14.03 11.80
N HIS A 335 16.51 -15.28 11.78
CA HIS A 335 17.26 -16.44 12.25
C HIS A 335 17.89 -17.27 11.13
N LEU A 336 17.96 -16.73 9.91
CA LEU A 336 18.60 -17.42 8.79
C LEU A 336 20.04 -17.89 9.10
N PRO A 337 20.90 -17.10 9.78
CA PRO A 337 22.24 -17.58 10.17
C PRO A 337 22.21 -18.80 11.10
N GLU A 338 21.25 -18.89 12.03
CA GLU A 338 21.08 -20.01 12.95
C GLU A 338 20.42 -21.22 12.29
N LEU A 339 19.52 -21.00 11.33
CA LEU A 339 18.89 -22.04 10.53
C LEU A 339 19.89 -22.71 9.58
N PHE A 340 20.79 -21.91 9.00
CA PHE A 340 21.74 -22.34 7.98
C PHE A 340 23.17 -21.91 8.36
N PRO A 341 23.77 -22.50 9.40
CA PRO A 341 25.06 -22.08 9.93
C PRO A 341 26.24 -22.32 8.97
N ILE A 342 26.08 -23.24 8.01
CA ILE A 342 27.12 -23.66 7.06
C ILE A 342 27.02 -22.91 5.72
N LEU A 343 25.82 -22.44 5.35
CA LEU A 343 25.61 -21.76 4.08
C LEU A 343 26.16 -20.34 4.13
N ASN A 344 26.67 -19.88 2.99
CA ASN A 344 27.28 -18.57 2.80
C ASN A 344 26.26 -17.56 2.28
N LYS A 345 25.42 -17.96 1.31
CA LYS A 345 24.45 -17.07 0.67
C LYS A 345 23.17 -17.83 0.37
N VAL A 346 22.03 -17.21 0.62
CA VAL A 346 20.70 -17.75 0.31
C VAL A 346 19.79 -16.69 -0.32
N VAL A 347 18.80 -17.11 -1.09
CA VAL A 347 17.69 -16.24 -1.52
C VAL A 347 16.45 -16.60 -0.72
N PHE A 348 15.89 -15.62 0.00
CA PHE A 348 14.65 -15.77 0.75
C PHE A 348 13.45 -15.28 -0.08
N LEU A 349 12.41 -16.11 -0.15
CA LEU A 349 11.20 -15.87 -0.93
C LEU A 349 9.96 -15.91 -0.03
N ASP A 350 9.03 -14.97 -0.26
CA ASP A 350 7.69 -15.03 0.35
C ASP A 350 6.77 -15.99 -0.43
N ASP A 351 5.65 -16.39 0.18
CA ASP A 351 4.70 -17.33 -0.42
C ASP A 351 3.73 -16.68 -1.42
N ASP A 352 3.65 -15.36 -1.42
CA ASP A 352 2.81 -14.54 -2.29
C ASP A 352 3.57 -13.97 -3.49
N ILE A 353 4.58 -14.68 -3.98
CA ILE A 353 5.34 -14.30 -5.19
C ILE A 353 5.15 -15.30 -6.34
N VAL A 354 5.58 -14.87 -7.52
CA VAL A 354 5.79 -15.75 -8.68
C VAL A 354 7.14 -15.39 -9.30
N ILE A 355 7.95 -16.42 -9.56
CA ILE A 355 9.20 -16.30 -10.29
C ILE A 355 8.88 -16.41 -11.78
N GLN A 356 9.43 -15.51 -12.58
CA GLN A 356 9.21 -15.44 -14.04
C GLN A 356 10.51 -15.57 -14.83
N THR A 357 11.65 -15.60 -14.16
CA THR A 357 12.98 -15.71 -14.77
C THR A 357 13.92 -16.54 -13.92
N ASP A 358 15.07 -16.91 -14.49
CA ASP A 358 16.12 -17.64 -13.78
C ASP A 358 16.75 -16.76 -12.69
N LEU A 359 16.81 -17.30 -11.46
CA LEU A 359 17.34 -16.58 -10.30
C LEU A 359 18.84 -16.76 -10.08
N SER A 360 19.52 -17.61 -10.86
CA SER A 360 20.96 -17.87 -10.66
C SER A 360 21.83 -16.61 -10.69
N PRO A 361 21.55 -15.56 -11.51
CA PRO A 361 22.36 -14.34 -11.51
C PRO A 361 22.36 -13.57 -10.18
N LEU A 362 21.39 -13.84 -9.29
CA LEU A 362 21.37 -13.23 -7.95
C LEU A 362 22.59 -13.62 -7.10
N TRP A 363 23.17 -14.81 -7.32
CA TRP A 363 24.36 -15.25 -6.59
C TRP A 363 25.62 -14.50 -7.00
N ASP A 364 25.66 -14.00 -8.23
CA ASP A 364 26.80 -13.29 -8.80
C ASP A 364 26.81 -11.78 -8.48
N ILE A 365 25.73 -11.27 -7.86
CA ILE A 365 25.67 -9.88 -7.41
C ILE A 365 26.72 -9.63 -6.33
N ASP A 366 27.59 -8.65 -6.59
CA ASP A 366 28.53 -8.12 -5.59
C ASP A 366 27.78 -7.29 -4.55
N MET A 367 27.66 -7.87 -3.36
CA MET A 367 26.96 -7.27 -2.24
C MET A 367 27.75 -6.13 -1.59
N ASN A 368 28.98 -5.83 -2.01
CA ASN A 368 29.85 -4.80 -1.42
C ASN A 368 30.00 -4.96 0.12
N GLY A 369 30.12 -6.21 0.58
CA GLY A 369 30.20 -6.56 2.00
C GLY A 369 28.91 -6.30 2.81
N LYS A 370 27.78 -6.01 2.14
CA LYS A 370 26.46 -5.88 2.77
C LYS A 370 25.82 -7.26 2.94
N VAL A 371 24.84 -7.31 3.85
CA VAL A 371 24.19 -8.56 4.26
C VAL A 371 22.94 -8.83 3.44
N ASN A 372 22.12 -7.81 3.18
CA ASN A 372 20.82 -7.96 2.52
C ASN A 372 20.82 -7.29 1.15
N GLY A 373 20.53 -8.05 0.10
CA GLY A 373 20.30 -7.58 -1.25
C GLY A 373 18.80 -7.43 -1.46
N ALA A 374 18.33 -6.20 -1.63
CA ALA A 374 16.90 -5.91 -1.65
C ALA A 374 16.57 -4.78 -2.62
N VAL A 375 15.37 -4.81 -3.20
CA VAL A 375 14.86 -3.68 -3.99
C VAL A 375 14.41 -2.55 -3.07
N GLU A 376 14.85 -1.34 -3.41
CA GLU A 376 14.48 -0.12 -2.71
C GLU A 376 13.07 0.34 -3.10
N THR A 377 12.34 0.94 -2.17
CA THR A 377 10.91 1.28 -2.35
C THR A 377 10.66 2.79 -2.46
N CYS A 378 11.71 3.60 -2.52
CA CYS A 378 11.61 5.05 -2.66
C CYS A 378 11.95 5.58 -4.06
N ARG A 379 12.64 4.79 -4.89
CA ARG A 379 12.97 5.12 -6.28
C ARG A 379 11.98 4.42 -7.21
N GLY A 380 10.81 5.03 -7.36
CA GLY A 380 9.85 4.65 -8.38
C GLY A 380 9.10 5.88 -8.83
N GLU A 381 8.90 6.01 -10.14
CA GLU A 381 7.82 6.81 -10.70
C GLU A 381 6.45 6.12 -10.50
N ASP A 382 6.40 5.09 -9.65
CA ASP A 382 5.18 4.44 -9.20
C ASP A 382 4.30 5.45 -8.48
N LYS A 383 3.40 6.06 -9.25
CA LYS A 383 2.27 6.87 -8.75
C LYS A 383 1.38 6.07 -7.79
N PHE A 384 1.56 4.75 -7.70
CA PHE A 384 0.59 3.81 -7.15
C PHE A 384 1.10 3.02 -5.92
N VAL A 385 2.41 2.75 -5.81
CA VAL A 385 3.04 2.32 -4.55
C VAL A 385 3.81 3.51 -4.00
N MET A 386 3.17 4.28 -3.10
CA MET A 386 3.76 5.50 -2.54
C MET A 386 5.21 5.25 -2.13
N SER A 387 6.18 5.97 -2.71
CA SER A 387 7.60 5.91 -2.34
C SER A 387 7.73 5.79 -0.82
N LYS A 388 8.11 4.62 -0.32
CA LYS A 388 8.17 4.37 1.12
C LYS A 388 9.55 4.72 1.64
N ARG A 389 9.53 5.47 2.73
CA ARG A 389 10.72 5.89 3.47
C ARG A 389 10.57 5.44 4.91
N PHE A 390 11.60 5.60 5.73
CA PHE A 390 11.53 5.19 7.14
C PHE A 390 10.34 5.84 7.86
N LYS A 391 10.00 7.09 7.56
CA LYS A 391 8.80 7.77 8.13
C LYS A 391 7.46 7.11 7.81
N SER A 392 7.42 6.22 6.81
CA SER A 392 6.22 5.44 6.49
C SER A 392 6.01 4.26 7.43
N TYR A 393 7.04 3.86 8.17
CA TYR A 393 7.04 2.65 9.00
C TYR A 393 7.32 2.94 10.48
N LEU A 394 8.18 3.92 10.77
CA LEU A 394 8.60 4.27 12.11
C LEU A 394 7.93 5.56 12.59
N ASN A 395 7.68 5.64 13.90
CA ASN A 395 7.09 6.79 14.55
C ASN A 395 8.16 7.84 14.92
N PHE A 396 8.41 8.79 14.02
CA PHE A 396 9.38 9.87 14.24
C PHE A 396 8.96 10.92 15.27
N SER A 397 7.72 10.86 15.78
CA SER A 397 7.36 11.66 16.96
C SER A 397 7.97 11.10 18.25
N HIS A 398 8.41 9.82 18.24
CA HIS A 398 9.05 9.21 19.38
C HIS A 398 10.55 9.59 19.44
N PRO A 399 11.07 10.14 20.55
CA PRO A 399 12.46 10.62 20.65
C PRO A 399 13.51 9.55 20.32
N LEU A 400 13.28 8.31 20.74
CA LEU A 400 14.18 7.19 20.47
C LEU A 400 14.35 6.93 18.96
N VAL A 401 13.28 7.03 18.17
CA VAL A 401 13.34 6.85 16.71
C VAL A 401 14.02 8.06 16.06
N ALA A 402 13.57 9.28 16.42
CA ALA A 402 14.07 10.53 15.83
C ALA A 402 15.57 10.76 16.08
N LYS A 403 16.10 10.26 17.20
CA LYS A 403 17.52 10.37 17.54
C LYS A 403 18.41 9.42 16.72
N ASN A 404 17.88 8.28 16.27
CA ASN A 404 18.69 7.20 15.69
C ASN A 404 18.55 7.06 14.16
N PHE A 405 17.50 7.60 13.53
CA PHE A 405 17.23 7.42 12.10
C PHE A 405 16.85 8.73 11.41
N ASP A 406 17.07 8.85 10.09
CA ASP A 406 16.53 9.97 9.28
C ASP A 406 15.18 9.56 8.64
N PRO A 407 14.09 10.35 8.82
CA PRO A 407 12.78 10.08 8.22
C PRO A 407 12.78 10.00 6.69
N ARG A 408 13.81 10.53 6.02
CA ARG A 408 13.97 10.55 4.57
C ARG A 408 14.72 9.33 4.04
N GLU A 409 15.27 8.46 4.90
CA GLU A 409 15.94 7.26 4.43
C GLU A 409 15.01 6.36 3.63
N CYS A 410 15.57 5.75 2.58
CA CYS A 410 14.83 4.86 1.71
C CYS A 410 14.50 3.57 2.43
N ALA A 411 13.24 3.12 2.38
CA ALA A 411 12.91 1.78 2.81
C ALA A 411 13.17 0.78 1.68
N TRP A 412 13.30 -0.49 2.03
CA TRP A 412 13.40 -1.61 1.11
C TRP A 412 12.29 -2.62 1.38
N ALA A 413 12.10 -3.59 0.49
CA ALA A 413 11.04 -4.59 0.60
C ALA A 413 11.55 -5.97 1.02
N TYR A 414 10.75 -6.61 1.89
CA TYR A 414 10.84 -8.05 2.06
C TYR A 414 10.06 -8.78 0.95
N GLY A 415 10.51 -10.00 0.64
CA GLY A 415 9.75 -11.00 -0.12
C GLY A 415 10.51 -11.62 -1.28
N MET A 416 11.61 -10.98 -1.68
CA MET A 416 12.65 -11.53 -2.54
C MET A 416 13.92 -10.83 -2.10
N ASN A 417 14.75 -11.52 -1.32
CA ASN A 417 15.93 -10.94 -0.70
C ASN A 417 17.11 -11.90 -0.82
N ILE A 418 18.28 -11.36 -1.11
CA ILE A 418 19.54 -12.10 -1.06
C ILE A 418 20.14 -11.88 0.32
N PHE A 419 20.47 -12.95 1.04
CA PHE A 419 21.14 -12.84 2.32
C PHE A 419 22.52 -13.47 2.25
N ASP A 420 23.55 -12.65 2.43
CA ASP A 420 24.91 -13.12 2.69
C ASP A 420 25.02 -13.49 4.18
N LEU A 421 24.85 -14.77 4.47
CA LEU A 421 24.88 -15.33 5.82
C LEU A 421 26.29 -15.31 6.41
N GLU A 422 27.34 -15.39 5.57
CA GLU A 422 28.72 -15.28 6.03
C GLU A 422 29.02 -13.88 6.57
N ALA A 423 28.61 -12.85 5.82
CA ALA A 423 28.69 -11.47 6.26
C ALA A 423 27.78 -11.24 7.47
N TRP A 424 26.55 -11.76 7.47
CA TRP A 424 25.60 -11.59 8.59
C TRP A 424 26.20 -12.06 9.91
N ARG A 425 26.81 -13.26 9.95
CA ARG A 425 27.42 -13.83 11.17
C ARG A 425 28.51 -12.93 11.78
N LYS A 426 29.09 -12.01 11.02
CA LYS A 426 30.13 -11.05 11.45
C LYS A 426 29.55 -9.70 11.93
N THR A 427 28.22 -9.57 11.97
CA THR A 427 27.51 -8.34 12.38
C THR A 427 26.71 -8.53 13.66
N ASN A 428 26.14 -7.44 14.17
CA ASN A 428 25.22 -7.42 15.31
C ASN A 428 23.74 -7.27 14.88
N ILE A 429 23.38 -7.61 13.64
CA ILE A 429 22.04 -7.41 13.08
C ILE A 429 20.97 -8.12 13.91
N SER A 430 21.19 -9.41 14.25
CA SER A 430 20.20 -10.20 15.00
C SER A 430 19.99 -9.65 16.42
N GLN A 431 21.07 -9.23 17.09
CA GLN A 431 21.00 -8.60 18.40
C GLN A 431 20.30 -7.24 18.34
N THR A 432 20.58 -6.44 17.30
CA THR A 432 19.93 -5.15 17.07
C THR A 432 18.43 -5.33 16.83
N TYR A 433 18.03 -6.33 16.04
CA TYR A 433 16.63 -6.67 15.81
C TYR A 433 15.90 -6.99 17.12
N HIS A 434 16.50 -7.85 17.97
CA HIS A 434 15.90 -8.21 19.26
C HIS A 434 15.83 -7.03 20.22
N PHE A 435 16.89 -6.22 20.29
CA PHE A 435 16.92 -5.02 21.13
C PHE A 435 15.78 -4.07 20.78
N TRP A 436 15.62 -3.72 19.50
CA TRP A 436 14.56 -2.80 19.07
C TRP A 436 13.16 -3.38 19.26
N LEU A 437 13.00 -4.69 19.08
CA LEU A 437 11.74 -5.35 19.34
C LEU A 437 11.33 -5.24 20.83
N ASP A 438 12.28 -5.43 21.75
CA ASP A 438 12.07 -5.25 23.18
C ASP A 438 11.79 -3.78 23.54
N GLU A 439 12.52 -2.83 22.97
CA GLU A 439 12.25 -1.39 23.17
C GLU A 439 10.86 -0.99 22.68
N ASN A 440 10.40 -1.54 21.55
CA ASN A 440 9.05 -1.28 21.08
C ASN A 440 8.00 -1.84 22.06
N LEU A 441 8.24 -3.02 22.63
CA LEU A 441 7.36 -3.61 23.65
C LEU A 441 7.34 -2.81 24.96
N LYS A 442 8.48 -2.29 25.41
CA LYS A 442 8.55 -1.41 26.59
C LYS A 442 7.85 -0.07 26.36
N SER A 443 7.78 0.36 25.11
CA SER A 443 7.15 1.61 24.69
C SER A 443 5.69 1.43 24.27
N ASP A 444 5.01 0.38 24.73
CA ASP A 444 3.62 0.05 24.37
C ASP A 444 3.34 0.04 22.85
N LEU A 445 4.30 -0.47 22.07
CA LEU A 445 4.26 -0.56 20.60
C LEU A 445 4.20 0.79 19.88
N SER A 446 4.74 1.84 20.51
CA SER A 446 4.71 3.21 19.97
C SER A 446 5.83 3.53 18.97
N LEU A 447 6.91 2.74 18.89
CA LEU A 447 8.02 3.01 17.96
C LEU A 447 7.64 2.68 16.52
N TRP A 448 6.90 1.60 16.33
CA TRP A 448 6.19 1.27 15.09
C TRP A 448 5.00 0.39 15.44
N GLN A 449 3.99 0.42 14.59
CA GLN A 449 2.76 -0.28 14.90
C GLN A 449 2.90 -1.80 14.72
N LEU A 450 3.44 -2.27 13.59
CA LEU A 450 3.18 -3.63 13.10
C LEU A 450 4.23 -4.21 12.15
N GLY A 451 4.30 -5.55 12.16
CA GLY A 451 4.98 -6.36 11.16
C GLY A 451 6.48 -6.49 11.38
N THR A 452 7.10 -7.31 10.53
CA THR A 452 8.54 -7.64 10.60
C THR A 452 9.41 -6.68 9.80
N LEU A 453 8.82 -5.92 8.87
CA LEU A 453 9.57 -4.96 8.06
C LEU A 453 10.15 -3.82 8.89
N PRO A 454 9.41 -3.10 9.75
CA PRO A 454 10.00 -2.01 10.54
C PRO A 454 11.22 -2.41 11.38
N PRO A 455 11.21 -3.50 12.18
CA PRO A 455 12.42 -3.92 12.88
C PRO A 455 13.51 -4.44 11.94
N GLY A 456 13.14 -4.96 10.75
CA GLY A 456 14.09 -5.27 9.69
C GLY A 456 14.80 -4.02 9.14
N LEU A 457 14.06 -2.95 8.81
CA LEU A 457 14.64 -1.69 8.34
C LEU A 457 15.67 -1.14 9.33
N ILE A 458 15.37 -1.25 10.63
CA ILE A 458 16.26 -0.84 11.71
C ILE A 458 17.48 -1.77 11.80
N ALA A 459 17.26 -3.09 11.90
CA ALA A 459 18.35 -4.03 12.13
C ALA A 459 19.35 -4.11 10.98
N PHE A 460 18.87 -3.98 9.74
CA PHE A 460 19.70 -3.96 8.54
C PHE A 460 20.16 -2.55 8.15
N HIS A 461 19.95 -1.53 8.99
CA HIS A 461 20.41 -0.18 8.71
C HIS A 461 21.91 -0.17 8.45
N GLY A 462 22.33 0.38 7.30
CA GLY A 462 23.73 0.34 6.86
C GLY A 462 24.23 -1.01 6.30
N HIS A 463 23.39 -2.07 6.31
CA HIS A 463 23.74 -3.43 5.88
C HIS A 463 22.98 -3.90 4.63
N VAL A 464 22.36 -2.99 3.88
CA VAL A 464 21.61 -3.30 2.65
C VAL A 464 22.38 -2.86 1.41
N HIS A 465 22.41 -3.72 0.41
CA HIS A 465 22.78 -3.42 -0.97
C HIS A 465 21.51 -3.35 -1.81
N PHE A 466 21.27 -2.22 -2.48
CA PHE A 466 20.10 -2.09 -3.35
C PHE A 466 20.36 -2.74 -4.70
N ILE A 467 19.49 -3.68 -5.08
CA ILE A 467 19.56 -4.39 -6.36
C ILE A 467 18.56 -3.79 -7.37
N ASP A 468 18.71 -4.18 -8.63
CA ASP A 468 17.85 -3.70 -9.72
C ASP A 468 16.35 -3.99 -9.45
N PRO A 469 15.45 -3.01 -9.62
CA PRO A 469 14.01 -3.19 -9.45
C PRO A 469 13.39 -4.30 -10.32
N PHE A 470 14.04 -4.68 -11.43
CA PHE A 470 13.67 -5.84 -12.24
C PHE A 470 13.47 -7.10 -11.38
N TRP A 471 14.31 -7.29 -10.37
CA TRP A 471 14.29 -8.51 -9.58
C TRP A 471 13.08 -8.64 -8.66
N HIS A 472 12.42 -7.54 -8.27
CA HIS A 472 11.31 -7.60 -7.31
C HIS A 472 10.26 -6.52 -7.55
N MET A 473 9.25 -6.86 -8.34
CA MET A 473 8.09 -5.98 -8.55
C MET A 473 7.04 -6.18 -7.45
N LEU A 474 6.65 -5.07 -6.83
CA LEU A 474 5.71 -5.03 -5.72
C LEU A 474 4.36 -4.45 -6.17
N GLY A 475 3.34 -4.65 -5.34
CA GLY A 475 2.07 -3.93 -5.40
C GLY A 475 0.91 -4.73 -5.96
N LEU A 476 1.13 -5.96 -6.44
CA LEU A 476 0.09 -6.74 -7.13
C LEU A 476 -1.05 -7.19 -6.20
N GLY A 477 -0.89 -7.10 -4.88
CA GLY A 477 -1.96 -7.34 -3.90
C GLY A 477 -2.65 -6.07 -3.38
N TYR A 478 -2.30 -4.89 -3.92
CA TYR A 478 -2.86 -3.59 -3.53
C TYR A 478 -3.60 -2.86 -4.67
N GLN A 479 -3.23 -3.06 -5.93
CA GLN A 479 -3.65 -2.17 -7.02
C GLN A 479 -4.26 -2.87 -8.25
N GLU A 480 -5.27 -2.22 -8.84
CA GLU A 480 -5.93 -2.64 -10.09
C GLU A 480 -5.20 -2.13 -11.35
N ASN A 481 -4.38 -1.08 -11.22
CA ASN A 481 -3.80 -0.36 -12.36
C ASN A 481 -2.52 -0.98 -12.94
N THR A 482 -2.02 -2.08 -12.37
CA THR A 482 -0.87 -2.79 -12.95
C THR A 482 -1.33 -3.54 -14.20
N THR A 483 -0.69 -3.24 -15.34
CA THR A 483 -0.94 -3.99 -16.57
C THR A 483 -0.20 -5.33 -16.52
N ILE A 484 -0.72 -6.32 -17.24
CA ILE A 484 -0.11 -7.65 -17.30
C ILE A 484 1.29 -7.56 -17.92
N GLU A 485 1.46 -6.75 -18.96
CA GLU A 485 2.73 -6.58 -19.68
C GLU A 485 3.81 -6.01 -18.77
N ALA A 486 3.46 -5.05 -17.91
CA ALA A 486 4.37 -4.51 -16.91
C ALA A 486 4.77 -5.59 -15.89
N ALA A 487 3.81 -6.39 -15.42
CA ALA A 487 4.08 -7.49 -14.50
C ALA A 487 4.96 -8.57 -15.13
N GLU A 488 4.73 -8.95 -16.39
CA GLU A 488 5.51 -9.96 -17.11
C GLU A 488 6.95 -9.54 -17.38
N SER A 489 7.23 -8.23 -17.39
CA SER A 489 8.59 -7.71 -17.58
C SER A 489 9.51 -7.86 -16.36
N ALA A 490 8.96 -8.18 -15.18
CA ALA A 490 9.73 -8.32 -13.94
C ALA A 490 10.19 -9.76 -13.71
N GLY A 491 11.38 -9.95 -13.14
CA GLY A 491 11.93 -11.25 -12.81
C GLY A 491 11.15 -11.99 -11.72
N VAL A 492 10.71 -11.25 -10.68
CA VAL A 492 9.81 -11.75 -9.64
C VAL A 492 8.70 -10.74 -9.39
N ILE A 493 7.46 -11.21 -9.41
CA ILE A 493 6.28 -10.41 -9.07
C ILE A 493 5.75 -10.79 -7.69
N HIS A 494 5.35 -9.79 -6.91
CA HIS A 494 4.91 -9.97 -5.54
C HIS A 494 3.48 -9.46 -5.37
N PHE A 495 2.58 -10.37 -5.02
CA PHE A 495 1.20 -10.09 -4.62
C PHE A 495 1.12 -9.58 -3.16
N ASN A 496 2.06 -8.73 -2.74
CA ASN A 496 2.04 -8.12 -1.41
C ASN A 496 0.79 -7.25 -1.27
N GLY A 497 0.14 -7.35 -0.11
CA GLY A 497 -1.16 -6.73 0.14
C GLY A 497 -2.26 -7.72 0.48
N ARG A 498 -3.52 -7.31 0.29
CA ARG A 498 -4.70 -8.08 0.72
C ARG A 498 -5.26 -8.96 -0.39
N ALA A 499 -5.15 -8.52 -1.64
CA ALA A 499 -5.66 -9.21 -2.81
C ALA A 499 -4.72 -10.35 -3.24
N LYS A 500 -4.70 -11.44 -2.45
CA LYS A 500 -3.89 -12.63 -2.76
C LYS A 500 -4.49 -13.42 -3.92
N PRO A 501 -3.67 -14.02 -4.80
CA PRO A 501 -4.16 -14.68 -6.01
C PRO A 501 -5.02 -15.93 -5.75
N TRP A 502 -4.92 -16.53 -4.55
CA TRP A 502 -5.76 -17.63 -4.09
C TRP A 502 -7.06 -17.20 -3.39
N LEU A 503 -7.37 -15.89 -3.35
CA LEU A 503 -8.59 -15.33 -2.76
C LEU A 503 -9.52 -14.78 -3.85
N ASP A 504 -10.81 -14.71 -3.55
CA ASP A 504 -11.82 -14.14 -4.46
C ASP A 504 -11.65 -12.63 -4.66
N ILE A 505 -10.95 -11.97 -3.74
CA ILE A 505 -10.62 -10.54 -3.82
C ILE A 505 -9.34 -10.26 -4.64
N ALA A 506 -8.74 -11.27 -5.27
CA ALA A 506 -7.63 -11.11 -6.20
C ALA A 506 -8.02 -10.22 -7.38
N PHE A 507 -7.07 -9.48 -7.95
CA PHE A 507 -7.29 -8.76 -9.19
C PHE A 507 -7.37 -9.75 -10.36
N PRO A 508 -8.53 -9.87 -11.05
CA PRO A 508 -8.76 -10.93 -12.04
C PRO A 508 -7.75 -10.91 -13.19
N GLN A 509 -7.29 -9.73 -13.61
CA GLN A 509 -6.31 -9.55 -14.68
C GLN A 509 -4.91 -10.06 -14.31
N LEU A 510 -4.52 -10.04 -13.03
CA LEU A 510 -3.19 -10.49 -12.58
C LEU A 510 -3.19 -11.96 -12.14
N ARG A 511 -4.35 -12.51 -11.80
CA ARG A 511 -4.51 -13.91 -11.34
C ARG A 511 -3.93 -14.96 -12.30
N PRO A 512 -4.02 -14.83 -13.64
CA PRO A 512 -3.40 -15.76 -14.60
C PRO A 512 -1.89 -15.96 -14.40
N LEU A 513 -1.17 -14.92 -13.95
CA LEU A 513 0.28 -15.00 -13.71
C LEU A 513 0.62 -16.01 -12.59
N TRP A 514 -0.29 -16.21 -11.65
CA TRP A 514 -0.16 -17.17 -10.55
C TRP A 514 -0.79 -18.53 -10.89
N THR A 515 -1.98 -18.54 -11.49
CA THR A 515 -2.71 -19.80 -11.77
C THR A 515 -2.05 -20.66 -12.85
N LYS A 516 -1.21 -20.09 -13.72
CA LYS A 516 -0.45 -20.85 -14.73
C LYS A 516 0.49 -21.91 -14.14
N TYR A 517 0.88 -21.77 -12.87
CA TYR A 517 1.73 -22.72 -12.15
C TYR A 517 0.95 -23.74 -11.31
N ILE A 518 -0.39 -23.74 -11.39
CA ILE A 518 -1.21 -24.74 -10.72
C ILE A 518 -1.60 -25.84 -11.70
N ASN A 519 -1.31 -27.09 -11.33
CA ASN A 519 -1.85 -28.24 -12.04
C ASN A 519 -3.31 -28.49 -11.62
N PHE A 520 -4.26 -27.93 -12.36
CA PHE A 520 -5.70 -28.13 -12.11
C PHE A 520 -6.20 -29.57 -12.35
N SER A 521 -5.39 -30.42 -12.98
CA SER A 521 -5.68 -31.84 -13.15
C SER A 521 -5.25 -32.67 -11.94
N ASP A 522 -4.50 -32.12 -10.99
CA ASP A 522 -4.12 -32.81 -9.76
C ASP A 522 -5.36 -33.27 -8.96
N LYS A 523 -5.29 -34.46 -8.38
CA LYS A 523 -6.42 -35.09 -7.70
C LYS A 523 -6.90 -34.27 -6.50
N PHE A 524 -6.00 -33.62 -5.77
CA PHE A 524 -6.33 -32.83 -4.59
C PHE A 524 -6.90 -31.47 -4.99
N ILE A 525 -6.25 -30.79 -5.95
CA ILE A 525 -6.72 -29.51 -6.50
C ILE A 525 -8.15 -29.66 -7.05
N LYS A 526 -8.37 -30.67 -7.89
CA LYS A 526 -9.68 -30.96 -8.49
C LYS A 526 -10.73 -31.30 -7.43
N SER A 527 -10.41 -32.19 -6.48
CA SER A 527 -11.38 -32.64 -5.47
C SER A 527 -11.74 -31.59 -4.42
N CYS A 528 -10.86 -30.61 -4.20
CA CYS A 528 -11.13 -29.44 -3.35
C CYS A 528 -11.69 -28.24 -4.12
N HIS A 529 -12.05 -28.41 -5.40
CA HIS A 529 -12.69 -27.40 -6.24
C HIS A 529 -11.88 -26.09 -6.34
N ILE A 530 -10.55 -26.19 -6.34
CA ILE A 530 -9.67 -25.06 -6.62
C ILE A 530 -9.68 -24.83 -8.13
N ARG A 531 -10.06 -23.62 -8.57
CA ARG A 531 -10.24 -23.28 -9.99
C ARG A 531 -9.41 -22.06 -10.39
N ALA A 532 -9.08 -21.98 -11.68
CA ALA A 532 -8.32 -20.87 -12.25
C ALA A 532 -9.08 -19.54 -12.14
N SER A 533 -10.41 -19.59 -12.35
CA SER A 533 -11.39 -18.52 -12.16
C SER A 533 -12.79 -19.12 -12.22
#